data_AF-A0A502KXP6-F1
#
_entry.id   AF-A0A502KXP6-F1
#
_cell.length_a   1.000
_cell.length_b   1.000
_cell.length_c   1.000
_cell.angle_alpha   90.00
_cell.angle_beta   90.00
_cell.angle_gamma   90.00
#
_symmetry.space_group_name_H-M   'P 1'
#
loop_
_entity.id
_entity.type
_entity.pdbx_description
1 polymer ?
#
loop_
_entity_poly.entity_id
_entity_poly.type
_entity_poly.pdbx_seq_one_letter_code
_entity_poly.pdbx_strand_id
1 'polypeptide(L)'
;MNNLVMKTLLLSIMLFVINASVNAQTYVFPKNGQTKEQQQKDEYTCHSWAVSETGFDPLAPSNQTQSTTSTTSPAQASAQPGSGIRGAIGGAAAGAVIAEIGDNDVSNGAAKGAAIGALAGRRQSRRAAAQQQAAQVEAQQQALQEQQVSVQLQGEYNKARGICLEAKGYSVSN
;
A
#
# COMPACT_ATOMS: atom_id res chain seq x y z
N MET A 1 1.48 -6.95 38.37
CA MET A 1 0.32 -7.22 37.51
C MET A 1 0.14 -8.73 37.41
N ASN A 2 -1.02 -9.27 37.78
CA ASN A 2 -1.24 -10.71 37.78
C ASN A 2 -1.16 -11.26 36.34
N ASN A 3 -0.54 -12.42 36.16
CA ASN A 3 -0.42 -13.11 34.86
C ASN A 3 -1.79 -13.32 34.18
N LEU A 4 -2.87 -13.35 34.96
CA LEU A 4 -4.24 -13.44 34.47
C LEU A 4 -4.72 -12.12 33.83
N VAL A 5 -4.41 -10.97 34.45
CA VAL A 5 -4.75 -9.62 33.95
C VAL A 5 -3.95 -9.29 32.69
N MET A 6 -2.70 -9.77 32.60
CA MET A 6 -1.88 -9.59 31.39
C MET A 6 -2.38 -10.45 30.22
N LYS A 7 -2.87 -11.67 30.49
CA LYS A 7 -3.47 -12.55 29.46
C LYS A 7 -4.83 -12.03 28.98
N THR A 8 -5.67 -11.50 29.87
CA THR A 8 -6.97 -10.93 29.47
C THR A 8 -6.80 -9.63 28.68
N LEU A 9 -5.80 -8.81 29.00
CA LEU A 9 -5.48 -7.60 28.24
C LEU A 9 -4.90 -7.92 26.84
N LEU A 10 -4.07 -8.97 26.73
CA LEU A 10 -3.56 -9.43 25.43
C LEU A 10 -4.65 -10.06 24.54
N LEU A 11 -5.64 -10.72 25.13
CA LEU A 11 -6.74 -11.33 24.39
C LEU A 11 -7.76 -10.30 23.88
N SER A 12 -7.97 -9.18 24.58
CA SER A 12 -8.94 -8.15 24.16
C SER A 12 -8.43 -7.25 23.03
N ILE A 13 -7.12 -7.08 22.88
CA ILE A 13 -6.51 -6.29 21.79
C ILE A 13 -6.62 -7.02 20.43
N MET A 14 -6.70 -8.35 20.44
CA MET A 14 -6.84 -9.17 19.22
C MET A 14 -8.25 -9.17 18.60
N LEU A 15 -9.27 -8.67 19.30
CA LEU A 15 -10.67 -8.77 18.85
C LEU A 15 -11.19 -7.53 18.11
N PHE A 16 -10.37 -6.51 17.84
CA PHE A 16 -10.85 -5.20 17.32
C PHE A 16 -10.28 -4.78 15.96
N VAL A 17 -9.99 -5.72 15.03
CA VAL A 17 -9.55 -5.33 13.68
C VAL A 17 -10.23 -6.16 12.59
N ILE A 18 -11.51 -5.90 12.37
CA ILE A 18 -12.19 -6.25 11.12
C ILE A 18 -12.84 -4.96 10.58
N ASN A 19 -12.03 -4.08 10.02
CA ASN A 19 -12.56 -3.02 9.14
C ASN A 19 -12.72 -3.64 7.76
N ALA A 20 -13.94 -4.12 7.46
CA ALA A 20 -14.28 -4.55 6.11
C ALA A 20 -14.28 -3.33 5.19
N SER A 21 -13.43 -3.34 4.17
CA SER A 21 -13.49 -2.39 3.06
C SER A 21 -14.76 -2.67 2.26
N VAL A 22 -15.83 -1.91 2.50
CA VAL A 22 -17.06 -1.96 1.71
C VAL A 22 -16.74 -1.41 0.32
N ASN A 23 -16.72 -2.30 -0.67
CA ASN A 23 -16.67 -1.89 -2.07
C ASN A 23 -18.06 -1.39 -2.45
N ALA A 24 -18.23 -0.06 -2.48
CA ALA A 24 -19.51 0.58 -2.76
C ALA A 24 -19.85 0.44 -4.25
N GLN A 25 -20.54 -0.65 -4.59
CA GLN A 25 -21.02 -0.88 -5.93
C GLN A 25 -22.30 -0.06 -6.15
N THR A 26 -22.19 1.01 -6.94
CA THR A 26 -23.32 1.93 -7.18
C THR A 26 -24.25 1.35 -8.25
N TYR A 27 -25.55 1.24 -7.96
CA TYR A 27 -26.56 0.88 -8.96
C TYR A 27 -27.44 2.08 -9.31
N VAL A 28 -27.77 2.23 -10.59
CA VAL A 28 -28.56 3.35 -11.12
C VAL A 28 -29.84 2.81 -11.77
N PHE A 29 -30.99 3.31 -11.33
CA PHE A 29 -32.29 2.89 -11.83
C PHE A 29 -33.11 4.09 -12.35
N PRO A 30 -33.65 4.04 -13.58
CA PRO A 30 -34.48 5.12 -14.14
C PRO A 30 -35.85 5.18 -13.45
N LYS A 31 -36.28 6.34 -12.94
CA LYS A 31 -37.60 6.49 -12.29
C LYS A 31 -38.70 6.97 -13.23
N ASN A 32 -38.34 7.66 -14.31
CA ASN A 32 -39.28 8.43 -15.12
C ASN A 32 -39.43 7.88 -16.54
N GLY A 33 -39.16 6.58 -16.74
CA GLY A 33 -39.24 5.94 -18.06
C GLY A 33 -38.13 6.38 -19.03
N GLN A 34 -36.97 6.81 -18.52
CA GLN A 34 -35.82 7.16 -19.37
C GLN A 34 -35.39 5.96 -20.24
N THR A 35 -35.09 6.19 -21.52
CA THR A 35 -34.55 5.14 -22.39
C THR A 35 -33.11 4.79 -22.01
N LYS A 36 -32.61 3.65 -22.50
CA LYS A 36 -31.22 3.24 -22.27
C LYS A 36 -30.22 4.26 -22.83
N GLU A 37 -30.50 4.84 -23.99
CA GLU A 37 -29.66 5.86 -24.61
C GLU A 37 -29.64 7.15 -23.79
N GLN A 38 -30.79 7.55 -23.24
CA GLN A 38 -30.87 8.71 -22.36
C GLN A 38 -30.11 8.46 -21.04
N GLN A 39 -30.28 7.29 -20.45
CA GLN A 39 -29.53 6.87 -19.26
C GLN A 39 -28.03 6.91 -19.47
N GLN A 40 -27.52 6.37 -20.59
CA GLN A 40 -26.10 6.40 -20.89
C GLN A 40 -25.56 7.84 -21.01
N LYS A 41 -26.30 8.73 -21.69
CA LYS A 41 -25.92 10.15 -21.81
C LYS A 41 -25.92 10.87 -20.47
N ASP A 42 -26.93 10.60 -19.64
CA ASP A 42 -27.06 11.21 -18.32
C ASP A 42 -25.98 10.70 -17.36
N GLU A 43 -25.69 9.40 -17.36
CA GLU A 43 -24.60 8.81 -16.57
C GLU A 43 -23.23 9.35 -16.98
N TYR A 44 -22.98 9.54 -18.28
CA TYR A 44 -21.75 10.16 -18.76
C TYR A 44 -21.63 11.64 -18.36
N THR A 45 -22.74 12.38 -18.47
CA THR A 45 -22.79 13.79 -18.05
C THR A 45 -22.51 13.92 -16.55
N CYS A 46 -23.17 13.09 -15.73
CA CYS A 46 -22.98 13.11 -14.28
C CYS A 46 -21.61 12.60 -13.84
N HIS A 47 -21.01 11.65 -14.59
CA HIS A 47 -19.62 11.28 -14.39
C HIS A 47 -18.69 12.46 -14.63
N SER A 48 -18.81 13.13 -15.79
CA SER A 48 -17.96 14.27 -16.15
C SER A 48 -18.09 15.41 -15.14
N TRP A 49 -19.31 15.68 -14.67
CA TRP A 49 -19.55 16.65 -13.61
C TRP A 49 -18.89 16.23 -12.28
N ALA A 50 -19.08 14.98 -11.84
CA ALA A 50 -18.46 14.49 -10.62
C ALA A 50 -16.94 14.57 -10.65
N VAL A 51 -16.30 14.23 -11.78
CA VAL A 51 -14.84 14.40 -11.97
C VAL A 51 -14.45 15.87 -11.85
N SER A 52 -15.22 16.80 -12.41
CA SER A 52 -14.93 18.23 -12.30
C SER A 52 -15.07 18.78 -10.88
N GLU A 53 -15.96 18.20 -10.05
CA GLU A 53 -16.17 18.62 -8.66
C GLU A 53 -15.12 18.03 -7.71
N THR A 54 -14.70 16.78 -7.93
CA THR A 54 -13.82 16.06 -6.98
C THR A 54 -12.36 16.00 -7.42
N GLY A 55 -12.07 16.25 -8.70
CA GLY A 55 -10.75 16.00 -9.29
C GLY A 55 -10.37 14.52 -9.36
N PHE A 56 -11.30 13.61 -9.04
CA PHE A 56 -11.08 12.16 -9.04
C PHE A 56 -11.83 11.48 -10.18
N ASP A 57 -11.09 10.73 -11.00
CA ASP A 57 -11.65 9.87 -12.05
C ASP A 57 -11.38 8.39 -11.76
N PRO A 58 -12.41 7.57 -11.46
CA PRO A 58 -12.24 6.13 -11.23
C PRO A 58 -11.93 5.34 -12.51
N LEU A 59 -12.13 5.92 -13.70
CA LEU A 59 -11.86 5.30 -15.00
C LEU A 59 -10.46 5.62 -15.51
N ALA A 60 -9.77 6.58 -14.90
CA ALA A 60 -8.39 6.88 -15.25
C ALA A 60 -7.48 5.70 -14.90
N PRO A 61 -6.56 5.28 -15.79
CA PRO A 61 -5.53 4.32 -15.43
C PRO A 61 -4.77 4.88 -14.23
N SER A 62 -4.62 4.08 -13.17
CA SER A 62 -4.11 4.50 -11.87
C SER A 62 -2.68 5.07 -11.95
N ASN A 63 -2.58 6.35 -12.30
CA ASN A 63 -1.53 7.26 -11.87
C ASN A 63 -2.21 8.14 -10.82
N GLN A 64 -2.45 7.60 -9.62
CA GLN A 64 -3.01 8.41 -8.53
C GLN A 64 -1.91 9.33 -7.98
N THR A 65 -1.64 10.38 -8.76
CA THR A 65 -0.83 11.53 -8.40
C THR A 65 -1.45 12.74 -9.10
N GLN A 66 -2.34 13.45 -8.41
CA GLN A 66 -2.66 14.90 -8.53
C GLN A 66 -3.92 15.15 -7.68
N SER A 67 -3.85 15.72 -6.48
CA SER A 67 -3.55 17.12 -6.13
C SER A 67 -4.53 18.12 -6.74
N THR A 68 -5.37 18.72 -5.89
CA THR A 68 -5.52 20.19 -5.68
C THR A 68 -6.44 20.46 -4.49
N THR A 69 -5.95 21.06 -3.40
CA THR A 69 -6.18 22.51 -3.17
C THR A 69 -4.94 23.20 -2.61
N SER A 70 -4.72 24.40 -3.12
CA SER A 70 -3.57 25.30 -3.17
C SER A 70 -3.29 26.16 -1.92
N THR A 71 -2.01 26.30 -1.52
CA THR A 71 -1.40 27.58 -1.10
C THR A 71 0.16 27.56 -1.22
N THR A 72 0.71 28.39 -2.13
CA THR A 72 2.05 29.04 -2.16
C THR A 72 3.40 28.26 -2.00
N SER A 73 4.14 28.18 -3.13
CA SER A 73 5.62 28.33 -3.34
C SER A 73 6.62 27.17 -2.98
N PRO A 74 7.88 27.13 -3.52
CA PRO A 74 8.23 26.41 -4.76
C PRO A 74 9.36 25.34 -4.64
N ALA A 75 9.52 24.54 -5.72
CA ALA A 75 10.59 23.54 -6.02
C ALA A 75 10.54 22.23 -5.19
N GLN A 76 10.79 21.02 -5.69
CA GLN A 76 11.72 20.59 -6.72
C GLN A 76 11.47 19.10 -7.08
N ALA A 77 11.77 18.74 -8.33
CA ALA A 77 12.18 17.42 -8.82
C ALA A 77 11.22 16.22 -8.66
N SER A 78 10.56 15.94 -9.78
CA SER A 78 9.92 14.68 -10.17
C SER A 78 10.85 13.45 -9.99
N ALA A 79 10.42 12.49 -9.17
CA ALA A 79 10.85 11.10 -9.26
C ALA A 79 9.68 10.28 -9.81
N GLN A 80 9.80 9.84 -11.07
CA GLN A 80 8.83 8.96 -11.71
C GLN A 80 8.75 7.58 -11.02
N PRO A 81 7.57 6.93 -11.05
CA PRO A 81 7.36 5.59 -10.52
C PRO A 81 7.86 4.55 -11.52
N GLY A 82 8.81 3.72 -11.09
CA GLY A 82 9.31 2.63 -11.92
C GLY A 82 10.67 2.12 -11.52
N SER A 83 10.82 1.51 -10.34
CA SER A 83 11.87 0.51 -10.07
C SER A 83 11.72 -0.07 -8.66
N GLY A 84 10.66 -0.85 -8.42
CA GLY A 84 10.53 -1.65 -7.19
C GLY A 84 11.41 -2.91 -7.17
N ILE A 85 12.37 -3.05 -8.10
CA ILE A 85 13.21 -4.25 -8.24
C ILE A 85 14.65 -3.81 -8.49
N ARG A 86 15.32 -3.23 -7.48
CA ARG A 86 16.79 -3.06 -7.53
C ARG A 86 17.50 -2.97 -6.18
N GLY A 87 16.94 -3.59 -5.14
CA GLY A 87 17.51 -3.54 -3.78
C GLY A 87 17.90 -4.88 -3.14
N ALA A 88 17.72 -6.02 -3.82
CA ALA A 88 18.00 -7.35 -3.24
C ALA A 88 19.07 -8.13 -4.00
N ILE A 89 20.20 -7.49 -4.34
CA ILE A 89 21.38 -8.20 -4.84
C ILE A 89 22.61 -7.64 -4.14
N GLY A 90 23.22 -8.46 -3.27
CA GLY A 90 24.55 -8.21 -2.74
C GLY A 90 24.61 -8.24 -1.22
N GLY A 91 24.77 -9.43 -0.64
CA GLY A 91 25.03 -9.49 0.80
C GLY A 91 25.20 -10.86 1.45
N ALA A 92 25.67 -11.90 0.75
CA ALA A 92 25.98 -13.19 1.39
C ALA A 92 27.09 -14.01 0.69
N ALA A 93 27.93 -13.41 -0.18
CA ALA A 93 28.86 -14.17 -1.02
C ALA A 93 30.35 -13.78 -0.88
N ALA A 94 30.75 -13.11 0.21
CA ALA A 94 32.15 -12.77 0.45
C ALA A 94 32.58 -13.23 1.84
N GLY A 95 33.00 -14.50 1.95
CA GLY A 95 33.47 -15.04 3.22
C GLY A 95 33.81 -16.53 3.22
N ALA A 96 34.22 -17.09 2.09
CA ALA A 96 34.92 -18.37 2.08
C ALA A 96 36.36 -18.08 1.65
N VAL A 97 37.22 -17.82 2.63
CA VAL A 97 38.66 -17.69 2.37
C VAL A 97 39.15 -19.08 1.98
N ILE A 98 39.79 -19.17 0.82
CA ILE A 98 40.39 -20.39 0.27
C ILE A 98 41.38 -20.94 1.31
N ALA A 99 41.14 -22.16 1.82
CA ALA A 99 42.13 -22.91 2.59
C ALA A 99 42.84 -23.85 1.60
N GLU A 100 43.83 -23.31 0.90
CA GLU A 100 44.66 -24.04 -0.03
C GLU A 100 45.70 -24.92 0.70
N ILE A 101 45.54 -26.23 0.51
CA ILE A 101 46.58 -27.25 0.31
C ILE A 101 47.77 -27.19 1.28
N GLY A 102 47.67 -27.96 2.37
CA GLY A 102 48.79 -28.35 3.22
C GLY A 102 48.47 -29.65 3.95
N ASP A 103 49.29 -30.67 3.73
CA ASP A 103 49.17 -31.99 4.35
C ASP A 103 49.50 -31.88 5.86
N ASN A 104 48.58 -32.39 6.70
CA ASN A 104 48.73 -32.61 8.15
C ASN A 104 48.92 -31.37 9.08
N ASP A 105 47.83 -30.60 9.28
CA ASP A 105 47.39 -29.93 10.54
C ASP A 105 46.43 -28.74 10.28
N VAL A 106 45.49 -28.93 9.34
CA VAL A 106 44.56 -27.89 8.85
C VAL A 106 43.32 -27.71 9.76
N SER A 107 43.13 -28.56 10.79
CA SER A 107 41.83 -28.67 11.48
C SER A 107 41.54 -27.56 12.50
N ASN A 108 42.55 -26.92 13.11
CA ASN A 108 42.32 -25.93 14.17
C ASN A 108 42.03 -24.52 13.64
N GLY A 109 42.68 -24.11 12.54
CA GLY A 109 42.45 -22.79 11.92
C GLY A 109 41.11 -22.71 11.20
N ALA A 110 40.75 -23.76 10.47
CA ALA A 110 39.49 -23.86 9.75
C ALA A 110 38.27 -23.91 10.69
N ALA A 111 38.34 -24.70 11.78
CA ALA A 111 37.26 -24.77 12.77
C ALA A 111 37.06 -23.44 13.51
N LYS A 112 38.15 -22.74 13.87
CA LYS A 112 38.09 -21.41 14.50
C LYS A 112 37.54 -20.36 13.53
N GLY A 113 37.96 -20.37 12.27
CA GLY A 113 37.44 -19.49 11.21
C GLY A 113 35.96 -19.70 10.94
N ALA A 114 35.50 -20.97 10.90
CA ALA A 114 34.09 -21.32 10.73
C ALA A 114 33.22 -20.85 11.92
N ALA A 115 33.71 -21.00 13.16
CA ALA A 115 32.99 -20.52 14.34
C ALA A 115 32.88 -18.97 14.36
N ILE A 116 33.96 -18.26 14.03
CA ILE A 116 33.95 -16.79 13.95
C ILE A 116 33.05 -16.31 12.79
N GLY A 117 33.13 -16.95 11.62
CA GLY A 117 32.28 -16.67 10.46
C GLY A 117 30.80 -16.91 10.73
N ALA A 118 30.44 -17.97 11.46
CA ALA A 118 29.06 -18.25 11.87
C ALA A 118 28.52 -17.17 12.82
N LEU A 119 29.32 -16.70 13.77
CA LEU A 119 28.92 -15.63 14.70
C LEU A 119 28.82 -14.26 14.02
N ALA A 120 29.77 -13.95 13.13
CA ALA A 120 29.76 -12.73 12.31
C ALA A 120 28.54 -12.71 11.37
N GLY A 121 28.27 -13.84 10.68
CA GLY A 121 27.11 -14.03 9.83
C GLY A 121 25.80 -13.89 10.58
N ARG A 122 25.71 -14.41 11.82
CA ARG A 122 24.49 -14.27 12.66
C ARG A 122 24.25 -12.84 13.13
N ARG A 123 25.31 -12.06 13.40
CA ARG A 123 25.16 -10.63 13.73
C ARG A 123 24.75 -9.82 12.51
N GLN A 124 25.32 -10.12 11.35
CA GLN A 124 24.96 -9.45 10.11
C GLN A 124 23.53 -9.78 9.67
N SER A 125 23.10 -11.04 9.79
CA SER A 125 21.73 -11.45 9.48
C SER A 125 20.70 -10.77 10.39
N ARG A 126 21.01 -10.59 11.70
CA ARG A 126 20.15 -9.81 12.62
C ARG A 126 20.02 -8.34 12.21
N ARG A 127 21.13 -7.72 11.78
CA ARG A 127 21.13 -6.31 11.34
C ARG A 127 20.38 -6.14 10.01
N ALA A 128 20.60 -7.05 9.06
CA ALA A 128 19.88 -7.08 7.80
C ALA A 128 18.37 -7.30 8.01
N ALA A 129 17.99 -8.23 8.89
CA ALA A 129 16.59 -8.47 9.24
C ALA A 129 15.95 -7.26 9.94
N ALA A 130 16.66 -6.56 10.83
CA ALA A 130 16.18 -5.34 11.46
C ALA A 130 15.98 -4.19 10.46
N GLN A 131 16.90 -4.03 9.50
CA GLN A 131 16.77 -3.04 8.42
C GLN A 131 15.61 -3.38 7.47
N GLN A 132 15.44 -4.65 7.12
CA GLN A 132 14.31 -5.11 6.30
C GLN A 132 12.97 -4.89 6.99
N GLN A 133 12.86 -5.17 8.30
CA GLN A 133 11.64 -4.91 9.06
C GLN A 133 11.32 -3.42 9.13
N ALA A 134 12.31 -2.55 9.35
CA ALA A 134 12.10 -1.10 9.35
C ALA A 134 11.60 -0.59 7.99
N ALA A 135 12.23 -1.02 6.89
CA ALA A 135 11.81 -0.64 5.53
C ALA A 135 10.42 -1.17 5.17
N GLN A 136 10.06 -2.38 5.64
CA GLN A 136 8.77 -2.98 5.37
C GLN A 136 7.63 -2.27 6.11
N VAL A 137 7.86 -1.83 7.36
CA VAL A 137 6.88 -1.06 8.13
C VAL A 137 6.61 0.31 7.49
N GLU A 138 7.65 1.00 7.03
CA GLU A 138 7.53 2.30 6.38
C GLU A 138 6.78 2.19 5.04
N ALA A 139 7.12 1.19 4.22
CA ALA A 139 6.41 0.90 2.97
C ALA A 139 4.93 0.52 3.21
N GLN A 140 4.65 -0.24 4.28
CA GLN A 140 3.28 -0.61 4.62
C GLN A 140 2.46 0.59 5.12
N GLN A 141 3.04 1.49 5.90
CA GLN A 141 2.36 2.71 6.35
C GLN A 141 2.03 3.63 5.19
N GLN A 142 2.96 3.84 4.25
CA GLN A 142 2.71 4.64 3.05
C GLN A 142 1.59 4.04 2.19
N ALA A 143 1.62 2.73 1.95
CA ALA A 143 0.58 2.04 1.18
C ALA A 143 -0.82 2.15 1.83
N LEU A 144 -0.90 2.06 3.17
CA LEU A 144 -2.16 2.23 3.89
C LEU A 144 -2.70 3.66 3.78
N GLN A 145 -1.81 4.66 3.80
CA GLN A 145 -2.21 6.06 3.70
C GLN A 145 -2.71 6.41 2.29
N GLU A 146 -2.05 5.92 1.24
CA GLU A 146 -2.52 6.05 -0.14
C GLU A 146 -3.86 5.33 -0.36
N GLN A 147 -4.05 4.16 0.26
CA GLN A 147 -5.31 3.43 0.18
C GLN A 147 -6.46 4.17 0.89
N GLN A 148 -6.20 4.82 2.02
CA GLN A 148 -7.24 5.60 2.72
C GLN A 148 -7.68 6.83 1.92
N VAL A 149 -6.73 7.54 1.30
CA VAL A 149 -7.03 8.72 0.48
C VAL A 149 -7.84 8.32 -0.77
N SER A 150 -7.47 7.24 -1.44
CA SER A 150 -8.20 6.76 -2.62
C SER A 150 -9.64 6.33 -2.31
N VAL A 151 -9.87 5.67 -1.17
CA VAL A 151 -11.23 5.31 -0.71
C VAL A 151 -12.06 6.55 -0.39
N GLN A 152 -11.47 7.60 0.19
CA GLN A 152 -12.17 8.86 0.48
C GLN A 152 -12.59 9.57 -0.81
N LEU A 153 -11.67 9.78 -1.75
CA LEU A 153 -11.96 10.42 -3.05
C LEU A 153 -13.00 9.65 -3.86
N GLN A 154 -12.95 8.31 -3.83
CA GLN A 154 -13.97 7.48 -4.47
C GLN A 154 -15.35 7.67 -3.85
N GLY A 155 -15.44 7.80 -2.52
CA GLY A 155 -16.67 8.11 -1.81
C GLY A 155 -17.25 9.47 -2.20
N GLU A 156 -16.40 10.50 -2.28
CA GLU A 156 -16.82 11.84 -2.71
C GLU A 156 -17.30 11.86 -4.16
N TYR A 157 -16.60 11.16 -5.06
CA TYR A 157 -17.02 11.00 -6.45
C TYR A 157 -18.38 10.30 -6.56
N ASN A 158 -18.58 9.19 -5.86
CA ASN A 158 -19.84 8.43 -5.89
C ASN A 158 -21.00 9.27 -5.36
N LYS A 159 -20.75 10.09 -4.34
CA LYS A 159 -21.73 11.03 -3.79
C LYS A 159 -22.08 12.13 -4.78
N ALA A 160 -21.09 12.79 -5.40
CA ALA A 160 -21.32 13.81 -6.42
C ALA A 160 -22.12 13.23 -7.59
N ARG A 161 -21.64 12.13 -8.19
CA ARG A 161 -22.34 11.47 -9.30
C ARG A 161 -23.78 11.07 -8.91
N GLY A 162 -23.97 10.59 -7.68
CA GLY A 162 -25.28 10.27 -7.12
C GLY A 162 -26.25 11.46 -7.13
N ILE A 163 -25.82 12.60 -6.61
CA ILE A 163 -26.64 13.84 -6.55
C ILE A 163 -27.08 14.28 -7.95
N CYS A 164 -26.17 14.25 -8.94
CA CYS A 164 -26.51 14.62 -10.31
C CYS A 164 -27.54 13.66 -10.94
N LEU A 165 -27.39 12.36 -10.71
CA LEU A 165 -28.31 11.35 -11.20
C LEU A 165 -29.68 11.45 -10.52
N GLU A 166 -29.71 11.67 -9.20
CA GLU A 166 -30.95 11.91 -8.46
C GLU A 166 -31.70 13.14 -8.97
N ALA A 167 -30.98 14.24 -9.23
CA ALA A 167 -31.57 15.45 -9.81
C ALA A 167 -32.15 15.22 -11.22
N LYS A 168 -31.62 14.26 -11.98
CA LYS A 168 -32.14 13.83 -13.29
C LYS A 168 -33.24 12.76 -13.21
N GLY A 169 -33.69 12.41 -12.00
CA GLY A 169 -34.76 11.44 -11.80
C GLY A 169 -34.31 9.98 -11.88
N TYR A 170 -33.08 9.69 -11.45
CA TYR A 170 -32.62 8.32 -11.22
C TYR A 170 -32.68 7.97 -9.73
N SER A 171 -32.76 6.68 -9.42
CA SER A 171 -32.47 6.14 -8.10
C SER A 171 -31.04 5.65 -8.09
N VAL A 172 -30.24 6.10 -7.13
CA VAL A 172 -28.89 5.60 -6.93
C VAL A 172 -28.84 4.84 -5.61
N SER A 173 -28.36 3.60 -5.63
CA SER A 173 -28.07 2.85 -4.40
C SER A 173 -26.57 2.66 -4.28
N ASN A 174 -25.99 3.15 -3.17
CA ASN A 174 -24.58 3.05 -2.81
C ASN A 174 -24.39 2.14 -1.60
#